data_AF-A0A355B2Y9-F1
#
_entry.id   AF-A0A355B2Y9-F1
#
_cell.length_a   1.000
_cell.length_b   1.000
_cell.length_c   1.000
_cell.angle_alpha   90.00
_cell.angle_beta   90.00
_cell.angle_gamma   90.00
#
_symmetry.space_group_name_H-M   'P 1'
#
loop_
_entity.id
_entity.type
_entity.pdbx_description
1 polymer ?
#
loop_
_entity_poly.entity_id
_entity_poly.type
_entity_poly.pdbx_seq_one_letter_code
_entity_poly.pdbx_strand_id
1 'polypeptide(L)' 'MIGLDEAEGDVARYYEATEAFLGRVPNSARILAHSPHVAKMYLAFNATLQRDGAGSFLSSKIKEMVILKTSQVNACDY' A
#
# COMPACT_ATOMS: atom_id res chain seq x y z
N MET A 1 -2.71 -10.73 -11.93
CA MET A 1 -3.19 -10.02 -10.72
C MET A 1 -4.15 -10.97 -10.03
N ILE A 2 -3.90 -11.33 -8.77
CA ILE A 2 -4.75 -12.30 -8.06
C ILE A 2 -6.13 -11.65 -7.82
N GLY A 3 -7.21 -12.38 -8.12
CA GLY A 3 -8.59 -12.01 -7.82
C GLY A 3 -8.82 -11.87 -6.31
N LEU A 4 -9.81 -11.07 -5.90
CA LEU A 4 -10.16 -11.00 -4.46
C LEU A 4 -10.82 -12.30 -4.00
N ASP A 5 -11.58 -12.94 -4.89
CA ASP A 5 -12.24 -14.23 -4.76
C ASP A 5 -11.29 -15.43 -4.91
N GLU A 6 -10.11 -15.21 -5.50
CA GLU A 6 -9.05 -16.21 -5.66
C GLU A 6 -8.01 -16.17 -4.54
N ALA A 7 -8.11 -15.19 -3.63
CA ALA A 7 -7.11 -14.95 -2.61
C ALA A 7 -7.20 -15.99 -1.49
N GLU A 8 -6.10 -16.69 -1.24
CA GLU A 8 -5.99 -17.68 -0.17
C GLU A 8 -4.76 -17.43 0.71
N GLY A 9 -4.74 -18.04 1.89
CA GLY A 9 -3.58 -18.05 2.79
C GLY A 9 -3.05 -16.65 3.12
N ASP A 10 -1.76 -16.42 2.87
CA ASP A 10 -1.11 -15.14 3.15
C ASP A 10 -1.60 -13.99 2.26
N VAL A 11 -2.08 -14.29 1.04
CA VAL A 11 -2.61 -13.27 0.13
C VAL A 11 -3.94 -12.73 0.64
N ALA A 12 -4.84 -13.61 1.08
CA ALA A 12 -6.11 -13.21 1.69
C ALA A 12 -5.89 -12.30 2.91
N ARG A 13 -5.00 -12.70 3.83
CA ARG A 13 -4.65 -11.89 5.01
C ARG A 13 -4.06 -10.53 4.63
N TYR A 14 -3.24 -10.50 3.57
CA TYR A 14 -2.68 -9.25 3.08
C TYR A 14 -3.75 -8.33 2.49
N TYR A 15 -4.73 -8.87 1.77
CA TYR A 15 -5.86 -8.09 1.25
C TYR A 15 -6.75 -7.57 2.36
N GLU A 16 -7.12 -8.40 3.34
CA GLU A 16 -7.87 -7.96 4.53
C GLU A 16 -7.15 -6.83 5.27
N ALA A 17 -5.85 -6.98 5.53
CA ALA A 17 -5.06 -5.94 6.19
C ALA A 17 -4.96 -4.66 5.35
N THR A 18 -4.85 -4.79 4.03
CA THR A 18 -4.80 -3.65 3.12
C THR A 18 -6.15 -2.93 3.07
N GLU A 19 -7.26 -3.65 3.04
CA GLU A 19 -8.60 -3.08 3.06
C GLU A 19 -8.89 -2.39 4.40
N ALA A 20 -8.55 -3.01 5.53
CA ALA A 20 -8.68 -2.37 6.84
C ALA A 20 -7.87 -1.06 6.92
N PHE A 21 -6.74 -0.99 6.21
CA PHE A 21 -5.83 0.14 6.25
C PHE A 21 -6.16 1.25 5.23
N LEU A 22 -6.63 0.91 4.03
CA LEU A 22 -6.86 1.84 2.91
C LEU A 22 -8.34 1.99 2.52
N GLY A 23 -9.24 1.20 3.11
CA GLY A 23 -10.66 1.12 2.74
C GLY A 23 -10.94 0.41 1.41
N ARG A 24 -9.90 -0.16 0.78
CA ARG A 24 -9.98 -0.93 -0.48
C ARG A 24 -8.71 -1.73 -0.70
N VAL A 25 -8.74 -2.68 -1.63
CA VAL A 25 -7.55 -3.35 -2.16
C VAL A 25 -7.15 -2.72 -3.51
N PRO A 26 -6.11 -1.85 -3.56
CA PRO A 26 -5.65 -1.26 -4.81
C PRO A 26 -4.98 -2.30 -5.71
N ASN A 27 -4.95 -2.03 -7.02
CA ASN A 27 -4.26 -2.86 -8.01
C ASN A 27 -2.77 -3.09 -7.66
N SER A 28 -2.08 -2.09 -7.10
CA SER A 28 -0.70 -2.22 -6.62
C SER A 28 -0.54 -3.28 -5.53
N ALA A 29 -1.48 -3.37 -4.58
CA ALA A 29 -1.50 -4.44 -3.59
C ALA A 29 -1.76 -5.79 -4.27
N ARG A 30 -2.66 -5.85 -5.25
CA ARG A 30 -2.93 -7.10 -5.97
C ARG A 30 -1.75 -7.61 -6.79
N ILE A 31 -0.91 -6.70 -7.29
CA ILE A 31 0.38 -7.04 -7.91
C ILE A 31 1.39 -7.49 -6.84
N LEU A 32 1.51 -6.76 -5.73
CA LEU A 32 2.47 -7.06 -4.67
C LEU A 32 2.20 -8.42 -3.99
N ALA A 33 0.94 -8.84 -3.94
CA ALA A 33 0.51 -10.13 -3.42
C ALA A 33 1.17 -11.34 -4.09
N HIS A 34 1.69 -11.20 -5.33
CA HIS A 34 2.49 -12.24 -5.97
C HIS A 34 3.81 -12.52 -5.22
N SER A 35 4.21 -11.65 -4.29
CA SER A 35 5.32 -11.87 -3.36
C SER A 35 4.88 -11.58 -1.91
N PRO A 36 4.27 -12.56 -1.22
CA PRO A 36 3.69 -12.37 0.11
C PRO A 36 4.68 -11.86 1.16
N HIS A 37 5.95 -12.28 1.09
CA HIS A 37 6.99 -11.82 2.01
C HIS A 37 7.31 -10.34 1.81
N VAL A 38 7.35 -9.86 0.57
CA VAL A 38 7.54 -8.44 0.27
C VAL A 38 6.30 -7.66 0.68
N ALA A 39 5.09 -8.18 0.41
CA ALA A 39 3.84 -7.56 0.79
C ALA A 39 3.74 -7.29 2.31
N LYS A 40 4.13 -8.28 3.13
CA LYS A 40 4.17 -8.16 4.60
C LYS A 40 5.09 -7.03 5.07
N MET A 41 6.29 -6.93 4.50
CA MET A 41 7.23 -5.86 4.84
C MET A 41 6.72 -4.49 4.37
N TYR A 42 6.24 -4.42 3.12
CA TYR A 42 5.84 -3.18 2.49
C TYR A 42 4.62 -2.53 3.15
N LEU A 43 3.63 -3.32 3.60
CA LEU A 43 2.45 -2.76 4.25
C LEU A 43 2.81 -2.02 5.54
N ALA A 44 3.65 -2.64 6.38
CA ALA A 44 4.13 -2.04 7.61
C ALA A 44 4.95 -0.76 7.34
N PHE A 45 5.83 -0.81 6.33
CA PHE A 45 6.61 0.35 5.89
C PHE A 45 5.73 1.49 5.38
N ASN A 46 4.71 1.18 4.59
CA ASN A 46 3.75 2.18 4.10
C ASN A 46 2.97 2.80 5.27
N ALA A 47 2.54 1.98 6.23
CA ALA A 47 1.81 2.46 7.38
C ALA A 47 2.58 3.46 8.24
N THR A 48 3.85 3.17 8.52
CA THR A 48 4.70 4.04 9.34
C THR A 48 5.08 5.35 8.64
N LEU A 49 5.29 5.30 7.32
CA LEU A 49 5.66 6.51 6.57
C LEU A 49 4.47 7.38 6.21
N GLN A 50 3.37 6.79 5.72
CA GLN A 50 2.29 7.58 5.11
C GLN A 50 1.28 8.12 6.12
N ARG A 51 1.03 7.42 7.23
CA ARG A 51 -0.03 7.82 8.17
C ARG A 51 0.45 8.79 9.22
N ASP A 52 -0.51 9.50 9.78
CA ASP A 52 -0.29 10.34 10.95
C ASP A 52 -0.19 9.48 12.20
N GLY A 53 0.65 9.89 13.14
CA GLY A 53 0.82 9.20 14.43
C GLY A 53 1.65 7.92 14.39
N ALA A 54 2.10 7.45 13.22
CA ALA A 54 2.89 6.22 13.08
C ALA A 54 4.42 6.45 13.04
N GLY A 55 4.88 7.62 13.52
CA GLY A 55 6.31 7.95 13.70
C GLY A 55 6.85 9.07 12.82
N SER A 56 6.10 9.54 11.82
CA SER A 56 6.48 10.68 10.98
C SER A 56 5.85 11.99 11.44
N PHE A 57 6.64 13.06 11.45
CA PHE A 57 6.22 14.41 11.87
C PHE A 57 5.45 15.20 10.80
N LEU A 58 5.47 14.74 9.54
CA LEU A 58 4.71 15.37 8.46
C LEU A 58 3.26 14.88 8.46
N SER A 59 2.32 15.76 8.15
CA SER A 59 0.94 15.34 7.95
C SER A 59 0.81 14.48 6.68
N SER A 60 -0.18 13.59 6.67
CA SER A 60 -0.53 12.73 5.55
C SER A 60 -0.75 13.54 4.27
N LYS A 61 -1.30 14.76 4.38
CA LYS A 61 -1.49 15.68 3.25
C LYS A 61 -0.18 16.13 2.61
N ILE A 62 0.84 16.50 3.39
CA ILE A 62 2.16 16.87 2.85
C ILE A 62 2.81 15.67 2.17
N LYS A 63 2.76 14.51 2.83
CA LYS A 63 3.32 13.25 2.29
C LYS A 63 2.69 12.88 0.96
N GLU A 64 1.37 13.00 0.84
CA GLU A 64 0.66 12.75 -0.42
C GLU A 64 1.10 13.71 -1.53
N MET A 65 1.29 15.00 -1.23
CA MET A 65 1.82 15.96 -2.21
C MET A 65 3.23 15.60 -2.67
N VAL A 66 4.09 15.08 -1.77
CA VAL A 66 5.42 14.58 -2.13
C VAL A 66 5.30 13.38 -3.06
N ILE A 67 4.44 12.41 -2.75
CA ILE A 67 4.18 11.24 -3.60
C ILE A 67 3.70 11.68 -4.99
N LEU A 68 2.69 12.54 -5.07
CA LEU A 68 2.17 13.03 -6.35
C LEU A 68 3.25 13.75 -7.16
N LYS A 69 4.04 14.61 -6.52
CA LYS A 69 5.09 15.36 -7.22
C LYS A 69 6.21 14.45 -7.74
N THR A 70 6.63 13.46 -6.96
CA THR A 70 7.68 12.53 -7.39
C THR A 70 7.16 11.57 -8.45
N SER A 71 5.91 11.09 -8.34
CA SER A 71 5.26 10.28 -9.39
C SER A 71 5.18 11.03 -10.71
N GLN A 72 4.79 12.32 -10.70
CA GLN A 72 4.78 13.16 -11.91
C GLN A 72 6.16 13.30 -12.54
N VAL A 73 7.20 13.58 -11.74
CA VAL A 73 8.58 13.71 -12.24
C VAL A 73 9.09 12.39 -12.83
N ASN A 74 8.64 11.25 -12.30
CA ASN A 74 9.00 9.92 -12.77
C ASN A 74 8.07 9.37 -13.86
N ALA A 75 7.10 10.14 -14.36
CA ALA A 75 6.09 9.68 -15.32
C ALA A 75 5.38 8.38 -14.89
N CYS A 76 5.05 8.28 -13.59
CA CYS A 76 4.29 7.16 -13.04
C CYS A 76 2.79 7.44 -13.20
N ASP A 77 2.17 6.78 -14.18
CA ASP A 77 0.76 6.98 -14.56
C ASP A 77 -0.24 6.14 -13.74
N TYR A 78 0.26 5.31 -12.81
CA TYR A 78 -0.55 4.56 -11.85
C TYR A 78 -0.91 5.43 -10.64
#